data_AF-A0A848MU77-F1
#
_entry.id   AF-A0A848MU77-F1
#
_cell.length_a   1.000
_cell.length_b   1.000
_cell.length_c   1.000
_cell.angle_alpha   90.00
_cell.angle_beta   90.00
_cell.angle_gamma   90.00
#
_symmetry.space_group_name_H-M   'P 1'
#
loop_
_entity.id
_entity.type
_entity.pdbx_description
1 polymer ?
#
loop_
_entity_poly.entity_id
_entity_poly.type
_entity_poly.pdbx_seq_one_letter_code
_entity_poly.pdbx_strand_id
1 'polypeptide(L)'
;MTRNTFVYSHPINVYIIKQLGMTLAQFCELYAHSRGTVSSWITRNRRVESLPVSFIYDLSLAASSNMSSTYEELLSLQDEYEIYISSIGKRKKKRIE
;
A
#
# COMPACT_ATOMS: atom_id res chain seq x y z
N MET A 1 12.18 -17.00 -12.64
CA MET A 1 10.88 -16.73 -11.97
C MET A 1 10.37 -15.39 -12.47
N THR A 2 9.31 -15.39 -13.27
CA THR A 2 8.70 -14.17 -13.84
C THR A 2 7.89 -13.46 -12.75
N ARG A 3 8.49 -12.45 -12.12
CA ARG A 3 7.80 -11.57 -11.18
C ARG A 3 6.78 -10.76 -11.97
N ASN A 4 5.51 -11.07 -11.77
CA ASN A 4 4.39 -10.32 -12.33
C ASN A 4 4.43 -8.89 -11.76
N THR A 5 5.00 -7.95 -12.52
CA THR A 5 5.44 -6.63 -12.04
C THR A 5 4.38 -5.53 -12.11
N PHE A 6 3.15 -5.81 -12.59
CA PHE A 6 2.16 -4.75 -12.83
C PHE A 6 0.71 -5.16 -12.52
N VAL A 7 0.46 -5.58 -11.28
CA VAL A 7 -0.83 -5.32 -10.62
C VAL A 7 -0.60 -4.11 -9.73
N TYR A 8 -1.38 -3.02 -9.90
CA TYR A 8 -1.33 -1.91 -8.96
C TYR A 8 -1.65 -2.48 -7.58
N SER A 9 -0.61 -2.60 -6.76
CA SER A 9 -0.68 -3.21 -5.43
C SER A 9 -1.22 -2.16 -4.45
N HIS A 10 -1.76 -2.61 -3.34
CA HIS A 10 -2.25 -1.74 -2.28
C HIS A 10 -1.20 -0.68 -1.89
N PRO A 11 -1.58 0.56 -1.54
CA PRO A 11 -0.66 1.66 -1.25
C PRO A 11 0.51 1.29 -0.33
N ILE A 12 0.21 0.59 0.77
CA ILE A 12 1.21 0.05 1.71
C ILE A 12 2.31 -0.76 1.00
N ASN A 13 1.95 -1.69 0.12
CA ASN A 13 2.93 -2.52 -0.58
C ASN A 13 3.77 -1.70 -1.55
N VAL A 14 3.12 -0.77 -2.27
CA VAL A 14 3.81 0.10 -3.23
C VAL A 14 4.83 0.96 -2.49
N TYR A 15 4.43 1.57 -1.37
CA TYR A 15 5.31 2.40 -0.56
C TYR A 15 6.52 1.62 -0.04
N ILE A 16 6.29 0.48 0.62
CA ILE A 16 7.37 -0.31 1.22
C ILE A 16 8.34 -0.84 0.15
N ILE A 17 7.84 -1.30 -0.99
CA ILE A 17 8.70 -1.87 -2.04
C ILE A 17 9.42 -0.77 -2.81
N LYS A 18 8.71 0.27 -3.25
CA LYS A 18 9.29 1.30 -4.12
C LYS A 18 10.08 2.35 -3.37
N GLN A 19 9.56 2.83 -2.23
CA GLN A 19 10.21 3.92 -1.49
C GLN A 19 11.23 3.40 -0.49
N LEU A 20 10.88 2.33 0.25
CA LEU A 20 11.79 1.79 1.26
C LEU A 20 12.77 0.75 0.72
N GLY A 21 12.58 0.29 -0.53
CA GLY A 21 13.46 -0.69 -1.16
C GLY A 21 13.49 -2.05 -0.46
N MET A 22 12.45 -2.40 0.30
CA MET A 22 12.40 -3.63 1.10
C MET A 22 11.06 -4.36 0.96
N THR A 23 10.98 -5.58 1.48
CA THR A 23 9.73 -6.35 1.50
C THR A 23 8.87 -6.01 2.71
N LEU A 24 7.56 -6.26 2.61
CA LEU A 24 6.64 -6.12 3.74
C LEU A 24 7.09 -6.91 4.99
N ALA A 25 7.66 -8.10 4.78
CA ALA A 25 8.13 -8.95 5.86
C ALA A 25 9.33 -8.31 6.61
N GLN A 26 10.30 -7.78 5.86
CA GLN A 26 11.46 -7.09 6.44
C GLN A 26 11.04 -5.84 7.21
N PHE A 27 10.12 -5.02 6.65
CA PHE A 27 9.59 -3.86 7.35
C PHE A 27 8.89 -4.25 8.66
N CYS A 28 8.02 -5.26 8.61
CA CYS A 28 7.31 -5.72 9.81
C CYS A 28 8.26 -6.26 10.89
N GLU A 29 9.33 -6.95 10.49
CA GLU A 29 10.35 -7.43 11.42
C GLU A 29 11.14 -6.28 12.05
N LEU A 30 11.56 -5.30 11.24
CA LEU A 30 12.36 -4.15 11.70
C LEU A 30 11.60 -3.25 12.69
N TYR A 31 10.30 -3.05 12.47
CA TYR A 31 9.44 -2.16 13.28
C TYR A 31 8.48 -2.92 14.20
N ALA A 32 8.71 -4.22 14.41
CA ALA A 32 7.93 -5.08 15.30
C ALA A 32 6.40 -5.08 15.03
N HIS A 33 5.98 -4.96 13.76
CA HIS A 33 4.59 -5.10 13.35
C HIS A 33 4.22 -6.57 13.08
N SER A 34 2.99 -6.95 13.42
CA SER A 34 2.47 -8.26 13.02
C SER A 34 2.23 -8.32 11.52
N ARG A 35 2.99 -9.17 10.82
CA ARG A 35 2.82 -9.43 9.37
C ARG A 35 1.37 -9.82 9.02
N GLY A 36 0.72 -10.62 9.87
CA GLY A 36 -0.67 -11.02 9.66
C GLY A 36 -1.64 -9.84 9.74
N THR A 37 -1.40 -8.92 10.68
CA THR A 37 -2.19 -7.71 10.84
C THR A 37 -2.03 -6.79 9.63
N VAL A 38 -0.80 -6.48 9.21
CA VAL A 38 -0.58 -5.58 8.06
C VAL A 38 -1.08 -6.22 6.75
N SER A 39 -0.89 -7.54 6.59
CA SER A 39 -1.46 -8.29 5.46
C SER A 39 -2.99 -8.24 5.45
N SER A 40 -3.65 -8.28 6.62
CA SER A 40 -5.11 -8.12 6.71
C SER A 40 -5.58 -6.74 6.25
N TRP A 41 -4.80 -5.68 6.49
CA TRP A 41 -5.14 -4.33 6.00
C TRP A 41 -5.08 -4.28 4.48
N ILE A 42 -4.04 -4.85 3.89
CA ILE A 42 -3.85 -4.92 2.44
C ILE A 42 -4.97 -5.73 1.78
N THR A 43 -5.25 -6.93 2.29
CA THR A 43 -6.23 -7.85 1.68
C THR A 43 -7.67 -7.38 1.83
N ARG A 44 -7.97 -6.63 2.91
CA ARG A 44 -9.28 -5.99 3.12
C ARG A 44 -9.38 -4.58 2.54
N ASN A 45 -8.36 -4.16 1.79
CA ASN A 45 -8.28 -2.84 1.17
C ASN A 45 -8.56 -1.69 2.15
N ARG A 46 -7.91 -1.74 3.31
CA ARG A 46 -8.05 -0.77 4.37
C ARG A 46 -7.48 0.58 3.91
N ARG A 47 -8.33 1.61 3.99
CA ARG A 47 -7.97 3.00 3.68
C ARG A 47 -6.81 3.52 4.54
N VAL A 48 -5.93 4.32 3.94
CA VAL A 48 -4.75 4.95 4.55
C VAL A 48 -5.15 5.80 5.76
N GLU A 49 -6.27 6.53 5.66
CA GLU A 49 -6.81 7.39 6.72
C GLU A 49 -7.17 6.61 7.98
N SER A 50 -7.41 5.30 7.85
CA SER A 50 -7.76 4.43 8.98
C SER A 50 -6.56 3.70 9.57
N LEU A 51 -5.35 3.83 9.01
CA LEU A 51 -4.18 3.13 9.50
C LEU A 51 -3.74 3.67 10.87
N PRO A 52 -3.13 2.84 11.73
CA PRO A 52 -2.59 3.32 12.99
C PRO A 52 -1.53 4.40 12.78
N VAL A 53 -1.62 5.49 13.54
CA VAL A 53 -0.65 6.60 13.51
C VAL A 53 0.78 6.09 13.72
N SER A 54 0.99 5.12 14.62
CA SER A 54 2.29 4.50 14.85
C SER A 54 2.87 3.83 13.60
N PHE A 55 2.04 3.19 12.79
CA PHE A 55 2.49 2.56 11.54
C PHE A 55 2.95 3.61 10.52
N ILE A 56 2.24 4.74 10.41
CA ILE A 56 2.64 5.85 9.52
C ILE A 56 3.95 6.49 10.00
N TYR A 57 4.09 6.64 11.33
CA TYR A 57 5.33 7.11 11.92
C TYR A 57 6.51 6.19 11.59
N ASP A 58 6.37 4.87 11.74
CA ASP A 58 7.43 3.91 11.43
C ASP A 58 7.80 3.90 9.94
N LEU A 59 6.82 4.08 9.04
CA LEU A 59 7.09 4.28 7.62
C LEU A 59 7.91 5.54 7.37
N SER A 60 7.61 6.65 8.07
CA SER A 60 8.36 7.90 7.94
C SER A 60 9.79 7.77 8.45
N LEU A 61 10.01 7.03 9.54
CA LEU A 61 11.34 6.69 10.04
C LEU A 61 12.12 5.87 9.01
N ALA A 62 11.49 4.86 8.42
CA ALA A 62 12.13 4.02 7.40
C ALA A 62 12.49 4.81 6.14
N ALA A 63 11.65 5.77 5.76
CA ALA A 63 11.88 6.64 4.62
C ALA A 63 12.88 7.77 4.90
N SER A 64 13.32 7.94 6.16
CA SER A 64 14.04 9.15 6.60
C SER A 64 13.32 10.44 6.20
N SER A 65 11.99 10.42 6.26
CA SER A 65 11.10 11.51 5.87
C SER A 65 10.26 11.96 7.07
N ASN A 66 9.61 13.12 6.95
CA ASN A 66 8.65 13.55 7.96
C ASN A 66 7.31 12.83 7.77
N MET A 67 6.56 12.69 8.87
CA MET A 67 5.32 11.93 8.89
C MET A 67 4.24 12.51 7.96
N SER A 68 4.18 13.84 7.80
CA SER A 68 3.22 14.49 6.91
C SER A 68 3.47 14.15 5.45
N SER A 69 4.71 14.26 4.98
CA SER A 69 5.08 13.91 3.61
C SER A 69 4.87 12.42 3.32
N THR A 70 5.20 11.54 4.26
CA THR A 70 4.89 10.10 4.14
C THR A 70 3.38 9.85 4.04
N TYR A 71 2.58 10.55 4.84
CA TYR A 71 1.12 10.40 4.81
C TYR A 71 0.51 10.92 3.50
N GLU A 72 0.92 12.10 3.02
CA GLU A 72 0.48 12.66 1.74
C GLU A 72 0.83 11.74 0.57
N GLU A 73 2.02 11.15 0.58
CA GLU A 73 2.43 10.21 -0.46
C GLU A 73 1.59 8.92 -0.44
N LEU A 74 1.29 8.39 0.74
CA LEU A 74 0.39 7.24 0.87
C LEU A 74 -1.02 7.56 0.36
N LEU A 75 -1.52 8.78 0.59
CA LEU A 75 -2.81 9.23 0.04
C LEU A 75 -2.77 9.32 -1.48
N SER A 76 -1.71 9.88 -2.07
CA SER A 76 -1.54 9.89 -3.53
C SER A 76 -1.54 8.48 -4.12
N LEU A 77 -0.83 7.54 -3.48
CA LEU A 77 -0.84 6.13 -3.88
C LEU A 77 -2.21 5.48 -3.73
N GLN A 78 -3.00 5.88 -2.72
CA GLN A 78 -4.38 5.43 -2.54
C GLN A 78 -5.26 5.91 -3.68
N ASP A 79 -5.18 7.19 -4.06
CA ASP A 79 -5.97 7.75 -5.14
C ASP A 79 -5.67 7.04 -6.47
N GLU A 80 -4.39 6.81 -6.77
CA GLU A 80 -3.96 6.02 -7.94
C GLU A 80 -4.53 4.60 -7.91
N TYR A 81 -4.48 3.94 -6.74
CA TYR A 81 -5.01 2.60 -6.54
C TYR A 81 -6.54 2.54 -6.72
N GLU A 82 -7.27 3.51 -6.18
CA GLU A 82 -8.72 3.61 -6.33
C GLU A 82 -9.13 3.84 -7.80
N ILE A 83 -8.43 4.72 -8.52
CA ILE A 83 -8.61 4.93 -9.95
C ILE A 83 -8.39 3.60 -10.69
N TYR A 84 -7.30 2.89 -10.40
CA TYR A 84 -7.01 1.59 -11.02
C TYR A 84 -8.12 0.56 -10.77
N ILE A 85 -8.53 0.36 -9.52
CA ILE A 85 -9.59 -0.60 -9.17
C ILE A 85 -10.92 -0.23 -9.85
N SER A 86 -11.26 1.05 -9.89
CA SER A 86 -12.45 1.53 -10.61
C SER A 86 -12.39 1.24 -12.11
N SER A 87 -11.21 1.36 -12.72
CA SER A 87 -10.99 1.11 -14.15
C SER A 87 -11.11 -0.38 -14.49
N ILE A 88 -10.64 -1.27 -13.61
CA ILE A 88 -10.83 -2.72 -13.74
C ILE A 88 -12.29 -3.11 -13.55
N GLY A 89 -12.97 -2.51 -12.57
CA GLY A 89 -14.41 -2.71 -12.35
C GLY A 89 -15.25 -2.32 -13.56
N LYS A 90 -14.88 -1.25 -14.26
CA LYS A 90 -15.53 -0.79 -15.50
C LYS A 90 -15.29 -1.74 -16.68
N ARG A 91 -14.10 -2.36 -16.80
CA ARG A 91 -13.79 -3.34 -17.86
C ARG A 91 -14.64 -4.63 -17.77
N LYS A 92 -15.23 -4.95 -16.62
CA LYS A 92 -16.13 -6.10 -16.44
C LYS A 92 -17.58 -5.86 -16.88
N LYS A 93 -17.98 -4.63 -17.26
CA LYS A 93 -19.34 -4.34 -17.76
C LYS A 93 -19.34 -4.18 -19.29
N LYS A 94 -19.28 -5.31 -20.01
CA LYS A 94 -19.89 -5.44 -21.35
C LYS A 94 -20.79 -6.66 -21.33
N ARG A 95 -22.09 -6.43 -21.10
CA ARG A 95 -23.12 -7.38 -21.52
C ARG A 95 -23.34 -7.09 -23.00
N ILE A 96 -22.88 -8.00 -23.86
CA ILE A 96 -23.26 -8.01 -25.27
C ILE A 96 -24.62 -8.68 -25.28
N GLU A 97 -25.66 -7.94 -25.65
CA GLU A 97 -26.88 -8.48 -26.25
C GLU A 97 -26.84 -8.16 -27.74
#